data_AF-A0A7S3HHJ2-F1
#
_entry.id   AF-A0A7S3HHJ2-F1
#
_cell.length_a   1.000
_cell.length_b   1.000
_cell.length_c   1.000
_cell.angle_alpha   90.00
_cell.angle_beta   90.00
_cell.angle_gamma   90.00
#
_symmetry.space_group_name_H-M   'P 1'
#
loop_
_entity.id
_entity.type
_entity.pdbx_description
1 polymer ?
#
loop_
_entity_poly.entity_id
_entity_poly.type
_entity_poly.pdbx_seq_one_letter_code
_entity_poly.pdbx_strand_id
1 'polypeptide(L)'
;PQEVKFRTIKKTNKALSEKVFSDPEGAAVELLKQAGFQDEAELVSLPGPPDGRMHAVWELLARSARDAKLAKVLEEEKKRPEARTYGGDENGRTAVGRKPTRGGGG
;
A
#
# COMPACT_ATOMS: atom_id res chain seq x y z
N PRO A 1 17.47 -21.78 -1.95
CA PRO A 1 17.48 -21.76 -3.43
C PRO A 1 17.83 -23.12 -4.08
N GLN A 2 18.75 -23.91 -3.52
CA GLN A 2 19.23 -25.18 -4.09
C GLN A 2 18.23 -26.35 -3.96
N GLU A 3 17.38 -26.31 -2.93
CA GLU A 3 16.45 -27.40 -2.65
C GLU A 3 15.21 -27.35 -3.56
N VAL A 4 15.08 -28.36 -4.42
CA VAL A 4 13.99 -28.52 -5.42
C VAL A 4 12.62 -28.55 -4.77
N LYS A 5 12.49 -29.09 -3.55
CA LYS A 5 11.20 -29.15 -2.83
C LYS A 5 10.56 -27.78 -2.59
N PHE A 6 11.36 -26.72 -2.49
CA PHE A 6 10.85 -25.34 -2.32
C PHE A 6 10.54 -24.66 -3.66
N ARG A 7 10.85 -25.32 -4.78
CA ARG A 7 10.52 -24.87 -6.13
C ARG A 7 9.22 -25.49 -6.65
N THR A 8 8.60 -26.38 -5.88
CA THR A 8 7.39 -27.09 -6.28
C THR A 8 6.29 -26.88 -5.25
N ILE A 9 5.11 -26.50 -5.73
CA ILE A 9 3.93 -26.21 -4.93
C ILE A 9 2.83 -27.17 -5.39
N LYS A 10 2.31 -27.99 -4.48
CA LYS A 10 1.14 -28.83 -4.77
C LYS A 10 -0.13 -27.99 -4.70
N LYS A 11 -0.96 -28.05 -5.75
CA LYS A 11 -2.25 -27.33 -5.78
C LYS A 11 -3.22 -27.82 -4.71
N THR A 12 -3.08 -29.08 -4.30
CA THR A 12 -3.87 -29.72 -3.23
C THR A 12 -3.45 -29.29 -1.82
N ASN A 13 -2.42 -28.46 -1.67
CA ASN A 13 -2.03 -27.94 -0.36
C ASN A 13 -3.15 -27.04 0.18
N LYS A 14 -3.86 -27.48 1.22
CA LYS A 14 -5.00 -26.77 1.82
C LYS A 14 -4.68 -25.30 2.16
N ALA A 15 -3.46 -25.01 2.63
CA ALA A 15 -3.09 -23.66 3.02
C ALA A 15 -2.97 -22.69 1.82
N LEU A 16 -2.71 -23.22 0.62
CA LEU A 16 -2.50 -22.45 -0.61
C LEU A 16 -3.69 -22.57 -1.56
N SER A 17 -4.41 -23.69 -1.55
CA SER A 17 -5.62 -23.92 -2.35
C SER A 17 -6.61 -22.77 -2.21
N GLU A 18 -7.06 -22.48 -0.99
CA GLU A 18 -8.09 -21.45 -0.75
C GLU A 18 -7.62 -20.02 -1.04
N LYS A 19 -6.31 -19.76 -0.90
CA LYS A 19 -5.77 -18.39 -0.97
C LYS A 19 -5.16 -18.02 -2.31
N VAL A 20 -4.71 -19.02 -3.07
CA VAL A 20 -3.89 -18.84 -4.29
C VAL A 20 -4.57 -19.52 -5.48
N PHE A 21 -5.12 -20.72 -5.31
CA PHE A 21 -5.65 -21.51 -6.43
C PHE A 21 -7.17 -21.45 -6.58
N SER A 22 -7.89 -21.02 -5.55
CA SER A 22 -9.35 -20.83 -5.54
C SER A 22 -9.76 -19.40 -5.92
N ASP A 23 -8.80 -18.55 -6.30
CA ASP A 23 -9.06 -17.21 -6.79
C ASP A 23 -9.79 -17.28 -8.15
N PRO A 24 -11.06 -16.83 -8.24
CA PRO A 24 -11.84 -16.93 -9.48
C PRO A 24 -11.27 -16.08 -10.62
N GLU A 25 -10.47 -15.07 -10.30
CA GLU A 25 -9.80 -14.22 -11.29
C GLU A 25 -8.46 -14.82 -11.75
N GLY A 26 -7.94 -15.84 -11.05
CA GLY A 26 -6.67 -16.48 -11.37
C GLY A 26 -5.45 -15.54 -11.23
N ALA A 27 -5.60 -14.39 -10.60
CA ALA A 27 -4.57 -13.35 -10.53
C ALA A 27 -3.33 -13.86 -9.79
N ALA A 28 -3.52 -14.65 -8.73
CA ALA A 28 -2.42 -15.23 -7.98
C ALA A 28 -1.60 -16.25 -8.79
N VAL A 29 -2.25 -17.02 -9.68
CA VAL A 29 -1.57 -17.98 -10.57
C VAL A 29 -0.83 -17.24 -11.68
N GLU A 30 -1.40 -16.17 -12.24
CA GLU A 30 -0.72 -15.33 -13.22
C GLU A 30 0.53 -14.65 -12.64
N LEU A 31 0.50 -14.21 -11.38
CA LEU A 31 1.68 -13.70 -10.69
C LEU A 31 2.78 -14.75 -10.54
N LEU A 32 2.42 -16.01 -10.27
CA LEU A 32 3.38 -17.12 -10.21
C LEU A 32 4.00 -17.37 -11.60
N LYS A 33 3.20 -17.33 -12.68
CA LYS A 33 3.70 -17.45 -14.05
C LYS A 33 4.66 -16.32 -14.41
N GLN A 34 4.34 -15.07 -14.07
CA GLN A 34 5.21 -13.92 -14.26
C GLN A 34 6.52 -14.05 -13.48
N ALA A 35 6.47 -14.64 -12.29
CA ALA A 35 7.64 -14.96 -11.49
C ALA A 35 8.47 -16.15 -12.03
N GLY A 36 8.03 -16.78 -13.13
CA GLY A 36 8.74 -17.86 -13.83
C GLY A 36 8.28 -19.28 -13.48
N PHE A 37 7.23 -19.41 -12.66
CA PHE A 37 6.67 -20.73 -12.37
C PHE A 37 5.86 -21.26 -13.56
N GLN A 38 5.91 -22.58 -13.75
CA GLN A 38 5.14 -23.32 -14.72
C GLN A 38 3.93 -23.92 -14.02
N ASP A 39 2.76 -23.75 -14.64
CA ASP A 39 1.50 -24.26 -14.14
C ASP A 39 1.22 -25.62 -14.78
N GLU A 40 1.27 -26.68 -13.98
CA GLU A 40 0.96 -28.05 -14.40
C GLU A 40 -0.37 -28.50 -13.76
N ALA A 41 -0.93 -29.64 -14.20
CA ALA A 41 -2.26 -30.08 -13.76
C ALA A 41 -2.40 -30.16 -12.23
N GLU A 42 -1.38 -30.68 -11.53
CA GLU A 42 -1.45 -30.93 -10.07
C GLU A 42 -0.48 -30.07 -9.24
N LEU A 43 0.47 -29.41 -9.90
CA LEU A 43 1.57 -28.70 -9.24
C LEU A 43 1.99 -27.46 -10.01
N VAL A 44 2.61 -26.53 -9.29
CA VAL A 44 3.23 -25.33 -9.85
C VAL A 44 4.72 -25.40 -9.53
N SER A 45 5.56 -25.36 -10.55
CA SER A 45 7.00 -25.67 -10.42
C SER A 45 7.88 -24.57 -10.99
N LEU A 46 9.05 -24.34 -10.39
CA LEU A 46 10.09 -23.46 -10.94
C LEU A 46 11.19 -24.34 -11.56
N PRO A 47 11.37 -24.35 -12.89
CA PRO A 47 12.25 -25.30 -13.58
C PRO A 47 13.75 -25.06 -13.30
N GLY A 48 14.11 -23.87 -12.86
CA GLY A 48 15.50 -23.46 -12.63
C GLY A 48 15.76 -22.89 -11.23
N PRO A 49 17.02 -22.54 -10.92
CA PRO A 49 17.34 -21.71 -9.77
C PRO A 49 16.58 -20.38 -9.85
N PRO A 50 16.19 -19.78 -8.71
CA PRO A 50 15.55 -18.48 -8.71
C PRO A 50 16.48 -17.43 -9.34
N ASP A 51 15.97 -16.72 -10.33
CA ASP A 51 16.70 -15.77 -11.17
C ASP A 51 16.40 -14.29 -10.81
N GLY A 52 15.67 -14.08 -9.71
CA GLY A 52 15.29 -12.75 -9.23
C GLY A 52 13.97 -12.22 -9.77
N ARG A 53 13.31 -12.89 -10.73
CA ARG A 53 12.00 -12.44 -11.27
C ARG A 53 10.94 -12.32 -10.18
N MET A 54 10.89 -13.29 -9.26
CA MET A 54 9.97 -13.23 -8.13
C MET A 54 10.20 -12.00 -7.25
N HIS A 55 11.45 -11.55 -7.09
CA HIS A 55 11.77 -10.35 -6.34
C HIS A 55 11.31 -9.09 -7.09
N ALA A 56 11.51 -9.04 -8.41
CA ALA A 56 11.02 -7.94 -9.25
C ALA A 56 9.48 -7.84 -9.23
N VAL A 57 8.77 -8.96 -9.36
CA VAL A 57 7.31 -9.01 -9.25
C VAL A 57 6.83 -8.52 -7.88
N TRP A 58 7.51 -8.96 -6.81
CA TRP A 58 7.20 -8.49 -5.45
C TRP A 58 7.43 -6.99 -5.26
N GLU A 59 8.53 -6.45 -5.78
CA GLU A 59 8.78 -5.01 -5.73
C GLU A 59 7.71 -4.20 -6.47
N LEU A 60 7.27 -4.67 -7.64
CA LEU A 60 6.22 -4.02 -8.42
C LEU A 60 4.89 -4.00 -7.65
N LEU A 61 4.52 -5.12 -7.02
CA LEU A 61 3.34 -5.21 -6.16
C LEU A 61 3.46 -4.31 -4.91
N ALA A 62 4.63 -4.28 -4.28
CA ALA A 62 4.86 -3.43 -3.12
C ALA A 62 4.83 -1.93 -3.49
N ARG A 63 5.26 -1.56 -4.69
CA ARG A 63 5.14 -0.20 -5.23
C ARG A 63 3.68 0.15 -5.50
N SER A 64 2.95 -0.68 -6.24
CA SER A 64 1.54 -0.42 -6.56
C SER A 64 0.66 -0.31 -5.31
N ALA A 65 0.90 -1.13 -4.29
CA ALA A 65 0.20 -1.03 -3.01
C ALA A 65 0.51 0.28 -2.25
N ARG A 66 1.77 0.76 -2.31
CA ARG A 66 2.15 2.06 -1.75
C ARG A 66 1.49 3.20 -2.51
N ASP A 67 1.49 3.16 -3.83
CA ASP A 67 0.91 4.19 -4.68
C ASP A 67 -0.61 4.27 -4.48
N ALA A 68 -1.29 3.12 -4.35
CA ALA A 68 -2.71 3.07 -4.02
C ALA A 68 -3.01 3.68 -2.64
N LYS A 69 -2.13 3.46 -1.65
CA LYS A 69 -2.27 4.08 -0.33
C LYS A 69 -2.06 5.59 -0.38
N LEU A 70 -1.05 6.05 -1.14
CA LEU A 70 -0.81 7.48 -1.35
C LEU A 70 -1.97 8.15 -2.08
N ALA A 71 -2.54 7.51 -3.11
CA ALA A 71 -3.70 8.01 -3.81
C ALA A 71 -4.91 8.20 -2.87
N LYS A 72 -5.17 7.25 -1.97
CA LYS A 72 -6.22 7.37 -0.96
C LYS A 72 -5.98 8.53 0.01
N VAL A 73 -4.75 8.69 0.50
CA VAL A 73 -4.39 9.82 1.37
C VAL A 73 -4.57 11.15 0.64
N LEU A 74 -4.15 11.24 -0.62
CA LEU A 74 -4.34 12.45 -1.44
C LEU A 74 -5.81 12.75 -1.71
N GLU A 75 -6.65 11.74 -1.91
CA GLU A 75 -8.10 11.95 -2.01
C GLU A 75 -8.72 12.41 -0.69
N GLU A 76 -8.27 11.89 0.44
CA GLU A 76 -8.72 12.32 1.77
C GLU A 76 -8.27 13.76 2.08
N GLU A 77 -7.05 14.14 1.70
CA GLU A 77 -6.57 15.53 1.82
C GLU A 77 -7.35 16.49 0.93
N LYS A 78 -7.68 16.10 -0.32
CA LYS A 78 -8.55 16.91 -1.19
C LYS A 78 -9.96 17.11 -0.63
N LYS A 79 -10.45 16.17 0.19
CA LYS A 79 -11.76 16.26 0.87
C LYS A 79 -11.69 17.02 2.19
N ARG A 80 -10.49 17.33 2.70
CA ARG A 80 -10.31 18.14 3.90
C ARG A 80 -10.61 19.60 3.50
N PRO A 81 -11.67 20.24 4.03
CA PRO A 81 -11.88 21.65 3.76
C PRO A 81 -10.64 22.38 4.24
N GLU A 82 -10.07 23.21 3.35
CA GLU A 82 -8.93 24.06 3.66
C GLU A 82 -9.15 24.66 5.04
N ALA A 83 -8.32 24.27 6.01
CA ALA A 83 -8.28 24.95 7.29
C ALA A 83 -7.85 26.37 6.96
N ARG A 84 -8.86 27.24 6.82
CA ARG A 84 -8.76 28.66 6.50
C ARG A 84 -7.50 29.24 7.11
N THR A 85 -6.55 29.53 6.23
CA THR A 85 -5.69 30.72 6.26
C THR A 85 -5.38 31.24 7.66
N TYR A 86 -4.25 30.78 8.18
CA TYR A 86 -3.44 31.56 9.10
C TYR A 86 -3.04 32.88 8.41
N GLY A 87 -3.60 33.99 8.89
CA GLY A 87 -3.12 35.35 8.62
C GLY A 87 -3.70 36.03 7.37
N GLY A 88 -4.51 37.05 7.58
CA GLY A 88 -4.96 37.97 6.52
C GLY A 88 -6.07 38.88 6.99
N ASP A 89 -5.66 40.10 7.38
CA ASP A 89 -6.42 41.25 7.85
C ASP A 89 -7.76 41.48 7.12
N GLU A 90 -8.85 41.74 7.87
CA GLU A 90 -9.91 42.66 7.44
C GLU A 90 -10.85 43.00 8.61
N ASN A 91 -10.80 44.28 9.02
CA ASN A 91 -11.58 44.98 10.05
C ASN A 91 -12.97 44.42 10.39
N GLY A 92 -13.19 44.04 11.67
CA GLY A 92 -14.52 43.75 12.21
C GLY A 92 -14.56 43.63 13.73
N ARG A 93 -14.90 44.73 14.41
CA ARG A 93 -15.09 44.90 15.87
C ARG A 93 -15.92 43.78 16.54
N THR A 94 -15.48 43.26 17.69
CA THR A 94 -16.13 43.44 19.02
C THR A 94 -15.37 42.71 20.15
N ALA A 95 -15.58 43.21 21.36
CA ALA A 95 -14.72 43.12 22.53
C ALA A 95 -14.82 41.80 23.32
N VAL A 96 -13.70 41.37 23.90
CA VAL A 96 -13.68 40.67 25.21
C VAL A 96 -12.40 40.98 25.98
N GLY A 97 -12.53 41.88 26.95
CA GLY A 97 -11.78 41.99 28.21
C GLY A 97 -10.26 41.75 28.24
N ARG A 98 -9.47 42.82 28.15
CA ARG A 98 -8.18 42.91 28.84
C ARG A 98 -8.13 44.19 29.68
N LYS A 99 -8.06 44.02 31.00
CA LYS A 99 -7.77 45.11 31.96
C LYS A 99 -6.43 45.76 31.59
N PRO A 100 -6.30 47.10 31.64
CA PRO A 100 -5.01 47.74 31.47
C PRO A 100 -4.17 47.55 32.74
N THR A 101 -2.99 46.95 32.58
CA THR A 101 -1.95 46.92 33.61
C THR A 101 -1.47 48.36 33.81
N ARG A 102 -1.74 48.86 35.02
CA ARG A 102 -1.40 50.18 35.56
C ARG A 102 0.04 50.58 35.23
N GLY A 103 0.19 51.63 34.43
CA GLY A 103 1.46 52.32 34.22
C GLY A 103 1.95 53.00 35.50
N GLY A 104 3.27 52.96 35.71
CA GLY A 104 3.97 53.73 36.73
C GLY A 104 4.39 55.11 36.23
N GLY A 105 4.69 55.98 37.20
CA GLY A 105 5.35 57.27 36.98
C GLY A 105 4.58 58.44 37.60
N GLY A 106 5.12 59.00 38.69
CA GLY A 106 4.61 60.19 39.38
C GLY A 106 4.72 60.06 40.89
#